data_AF-A0A2G4HM50-F1
#
_entry.id   AF-A0A2G4HM50-F1
#
_cell.length_a   1.000
_cell.length_b   1.000
_cell.length_c   1.000
_cell.angle_alpha   90.00
_cell.angle_beta   90.00
_cell.angle_gamma   90.00
#
_symmetry.space_group_name_H-M   'P 1'
#
loop_
_entity.id
_entity.type
_entity.pdbx_description
1 polymer ?
#
loop_
_entity_poly.entity_id
_entity_poly.type
_entity_poly.pdbx_seq_one_letter_code
_entity_poly.pdbx_strand_id
1 'polypeptide(L)' 'MKKLLFGAISLLVLFCSGQRADAVSLDEACTKFAAKIAEAQASANPDNAKKVYSKGSQRIAANFNGATCPNVKAP' A
#
# COMPACT_ATOMS: atom_id res chain seq x y z
N MET A 1 -13.33 -54.93 23.63
CA MET A 1 -12.60 -54.32 24.76
C MET A 1 -12.20 -52.90 24.38
N LYS A 2 -12.31 -51.96 25.35
CA LYS A 2 -11.70 -50.60 25.40
C LYS A 2 -11.85 -49.72 24.14
N LYS A 3 -12.82 -48.80 24.07
CA LYS A 3 -12.87 -47.47 24.75
C LYS A 3 -11.61 -46.62 24.54
N LEU A 4 -11.87 -45.33 24.28
CA LEU A 4 -11.02 -44.15 24.39
C LEU A 4 -10.43 -43.68 23.03
N LEU A 5 -10.56 -42.45 22.57
CA LEU A 5 -11.11 -41.21 23.15
C LEU A 5 -11.44 -40.22 22.02
N PHE A 6 -12.55 -39.52 22.22
CA PHE A 6 -12.83 -38.20 21.67
C PHE A 6 -11.69 -37.22 21.99
N GLY A 7 -11.37 -36.30 21.06
CA GLY A 7 -10.55 -35.13 21.38
C GLY A 7 -10.18 -34.27 20.17
N ALA A 8 -11.02 -33.27 19.87
CA ALA A 8 -10.74 -32.00 19.20
C ALA A 8 -9.50 -31.96 18.27
N ILE A 9 -9.64 -32.16 16.96
CA ILE A 9 -9.95 -31.08 15.99
C ILE A 9 -9.48 -29.69 16.45
N SER A 10 -8.48 -29.20 15.72
CA SER A 10 -8.12 -27.79 15.53
C SER A 10 -7.44 -27.07 16.69
N LEU A 11 -6.15 -27.39 16.90
CA LEU A 11 -5.20 -26.36 17.29
C LEU A 11 -4.38 -25.97 16.05
N LEU A 12 -5.03 -25.21 15.17
CA LEU A 12 -4.38 -24.43 14.11
C LEU A 12 -3.62 -23.31 14.83
N VAL A 13 -2.37 -23.61 15.15
CA VAL A 13 -1.43 -22.69 15.78
C VAL A 13 -1.28 -21.47 14.87
N LEU A 14 -1.75 -20.34 15.39
CA LEU A 14 -1.34 -18.97 15.11
C LEU A 14 -0.80 -18.71 13.70
N PHE A 15 -1.68 -18.18 12.85
CA PHE A 15 -1.31 -17.15 11.88
C PHE A 15 -0.75 -15.93 12.63
N CYS A 16 0.47 -16.04 13.15
CA CYS A 16 1.33 -14.88 13.33
C CYS A 16 1.92 -14.55 11.95
N SER A 17 1.07 -14.11 11.04
CA SER A 17 1.52 -13.18 10.01
C SER A 17 1.88 -11.91 10.77
N GLY A 18 3.11 -11.87 11.27
CA GLY A 18 3.79 -10.60 11.43
C GLY A 18 3.61 -9.89 10.10
N GLN A 19 2.70 -8.92 10.07
CA GLN A 19 2.74 -7.82 9.13
C GLN A 19 4.08 -7.16 9.41
N ARG A 20 5.13 -7.74 8.80
CA ARG A 20 6.36 -7.04 8.55
C ARG A 20 5.86 -5.80 7.82
N ALA A 21 6.16 -4.63 8.37
CA ALA A 21 6.02 -3.40 7.61
C ALA A 21 6.97 -3.57 6.42
N ASP A 22 6.46 -4.20 5.35
CA ASP A 22 7.20 -4.40 4.12
C ASP A 22 7.60 -3.00 3.67
N ALA A 23 8.91 -2.79 3.58
CA ALA A 23 9.46 -1.55 3.10
C ALA A 23 8.90 -1.36 1.69
N VAL A 24 7.94 -0.45 1.54
CA VAL A 24 7.29 -0.16 0.27
C VAL A 24 8.39 0.25 -0.70
N SER A 25 8.52 -0.47 -1.81
CA SER A 25 9.51 -0.16 -2.84
C SER A 25 9.15 1.15 -3.55
N LEU A 26 10.14 1.80 -4.17
CA LEU A 26 9.89 3.01 -4.96
C LEU A 26 8.84 2.76 -6.06
N ASP A 27 8.91 1.60 -6.71
CA ASP A 27 7.99 1.22 -7.77
C ASP A 27 6.54 1.06 -7.26
N GLU A 28 6.37 0.39 -6.12
CA GLU A 28 5.05 0.24 -5.50
C GLU A 28 4.51 1.58 -5.00
N ALA A 29 5.37 2.43 -4.44
CA ALA A 29 5.00 3.78 -4.03
C ALA A 29 4.58 4.64 -5.22
N CYS A 30 5.29 4.57 -6.34
CA CYS A 30 4.95 5.25 -7.58
C CYS A 30 3.64 4.74 -8.19
N THR A 31 3.41 3.43 -8.15
CA THR A 31 2.15 2.82 -8.62
C THR A 31 0.96 3.29 -7.79
N LYS A 32 1.08 3.28 -6.46
CA LYS A 32 0.05 3.81 -5.55
C LYS A 32 -0.18 5.31 -5.75
N PHE A 33 0.89 6.05 -6.00
CA PHE A 33 0.81 7.49 -6.26
C PHE A 33 0.10 7.81 -7.57
N ALA A 34 0.37 7.06 -8.65
CA ALA A 34 -0.33 7.17 -9.93
C ALA A 34 -1.84 6.96 -9.76
N ALA A 35 -2.24 5.91 -9.04
CA ALA A 35 -3.63 5.60 -8.75
C ALA A 35 -4.33 6.73 -7.97
N LYS A 36 -3.67 7.29 -6.95
CA LYS A 36 -4.17 8.43 -6.17
C LYS A 36 -4.40 9.68 -7.02
N ILE A 37 -3.53 9.94 -8.00
CA ILE A 37 -3.73 11.06 -8.94
C ILE A 37 -4.92 10.77 -9.85
N ALA A 38 -5.02 9.58 -10.42
CA ALA A 38 -6.15 9.20 -11.26
C ALA A 38 -7.50 9.33 -10.52
N GLU A 39 -7.56 8.86 -9.27
CA GLU A 39 -8.72 9.04 -8.37
C GLU A 39 -9.05 10.53 -8.16
N ALA A 40 -8.02 11.36 -7.94
CA ALA A 40 -8.20 12.80 -7.73
C ALA A 40 -8.61 13.53 -9.03
N GLN A 41 -8.16 13.08 -10.19
CA GLN A 41 -8.58 13.60 -11.51
C GLN A 41 -10.03 13.22 -11.83
N ALA A 42 -10.49 12.06 -11.38
CA ALA A 42 -11.89 11.65 -11.53
C ALA A 42 -12.83 12.38 -10.56
N SER A 43 -12.29 13.14 -9.59
CA SER A 43 -13.10 13.92 -8.66
C SER A 43 -13.59 15.22 -9.31
N ALA A 44 -14.75 15.72 -8.88
CA ALA A 44 -15.33 16.98 -9.38
C ALA A 44 -14.53 18.25 -8.97
N ASN A 45 -13.32 18.09 -8.41
CA ASN A 45 -12.45 19.19 -8.00
C ASN A 45 -11.07 19.09 -8.70
N PRO A 46 -10.82 19.92 -9.72
CA PRO A 46 -9.58 19.88 -10.49
C PRO A 46 -8.33 20.28 -9.67
N ASP A 47 -8.49 21.02 -8.57
CA ASP A 47 -7.36 21.40 -7.70
C ASP A 47 -6.90 20.24 -6.82
N ASN A 48 -7.75 19.24 -6.62
CA ASN A 48 -7.41 18.07 -5.81
C ASN A 48 -6.28 17.27 -6.44
N ALA A 49 -6.32 17.03 -7.76
CA ALA A 49 -5.28 16.31 -8.47
C ALA A 49 -3.92 17.01 -8.36
N LYS A 50 -3.90 18.35 -8.51
CA LYS A 50 -2.68 19.16 -8.34
C LYS A 50 -2.12 19.07 -6.91
N LYS A 51 -2.99 19.13 -5.91
CA LYS A 51 -2.62 18.98 -4.50
C LYS A 51 -2.06 17.60 -4.19
N VAL A 52 -2.69 16.55 -4.70
CA VAL A 52 -2.22 15.16 -4.56
C VAL A 52 -0.87 15.00 -5.24
N TYR A 53 -0.71 15.50 -6.47
CA TYR A 53 0.57 15.46 -7.18
C TYR A 53 1.69 16.17 -6.42
N SER A 54 1.45 17.41 -5.98
CA SER A 54 2.45 18.19 -5.23
C SER A 54 2.88 17.49 -3.94
N LYS A 55 1.92 17.08 -3.11
CA LYS A 55 2.21 16.39 -1.84
C LYS A 55 2.81 15.01 -2.04
N GLY A 56 2.33 14.26 -3.02
CA GLY A 56 2.81 12.91 -3.30
C GLY A 56 4.24 12.92 -3.81
N SER A 57 4.57 13.82 -4.75
CA SER A 57 5.94 13.98 -5.26
C SER A 57 6.92 14.35 -4.15
N GLN A 58 6.55 15.28 -3.25
CA GLN A 58 7.37 15.60 -2.08
C GLN A 58 7.59 14.40 -1.16
N ARG A 59 6.56 13.58 -0.92
CA ARG A 59 6.67 12.37 -0.09
C ARG A 59 7.55 11.31 -0.74
N ILE A 60 7.45 11.10 -2.05
CA ILE A 60 8.32 10.15 -2.75
C ILE A 60 9.78 10.61 -2.64
N ALA A 61 10.05 11.89 -2.93
CA ALA A 61 11.39 12.44 -2.80
C ALA A 61 11.95 12.30 -1.36
N ALA A 62 11.13 12.57 -0.33
CA ALA A 62 11.57 12.47 1.06
C ALA A 62 11.87 11.03 1.52
N ASN A 63 11.09 10.04 1.06
CA ASN A 63 11.23 8.66 1.51
C ASN A 63 12.18 7.81 0.65
N PHE A 64 12.49 8.25 -0.56
CA PHE A 64 13.28 7.49 -1.54
C PHE A 64 14.50 8.26 -2.04
N ASN A 65 15.20 8.99 -1.17
CA ASN A 65 16.46 9.69 -1.47
C ASN A 65 16.38 10.65 -2.67
N GLY A 66 15.30 11.42 -2.79
CA GLY A 66 15.08 12.35 -3.88
C GLY A 66 14.55 11.71 -5.18
N ALA A 67 14.18 10.44 -5.15
CA ALA A 67 13.63 9.77 -6.32
C ALA A 67 12.32 10.44 -6.80
N THR A 68 12.03 10.24 -8.09
CA THR A 68 10.82 10.69 -8.75
C THR A 68 10.13 9.52 -9.43
N CYS A 69 8.84 9.67 -9.72
CA CYS A 69 8.06 8.66 -10.43
C CYS A 69 7.95 9.05 -11.92
N PRO A 70 8.76 8.47 -12.83
CA PRO A 70 8.77 8.87 -14.24
C PRO A 70 7.44 8.58 -14.95
N ASN A 71 6.70 7.59 -14.47
CA ASN A 71 5.39 7.19 -15.02
C ASN A 71 4.23 8.09 -14.51
N VAL A 72 4.49 8.99 -13.56
CA VAL A 72 3.49 9.85 -12.95
C VAL A 72 3.65 11.28 -13.47
N LYS A 73 2.74 11.71 -14.34
CA LYS A 73 2.73 13.06 -14.91
C LYS A 73 1.93 14.02 -14.03
N ALA A 74 2.32 15.30 -14.07
CA ALA A 74 1.54 16.36 -13.44
C ALA A 74 0.16 16.48 -14.11
N PRO A 75 -0.93 16.61 -13.34
CA PRO A 75 -2.29 16.83 -13.85
C PRO A 75 -2.55 18.27 -14.27
#